data_AF-A0A6J7NA89-F1
#
_entry.id   AF-A0A6J7NA89-F1
#
_cell.length_a   1.000
_cell.length_b   1.000
_cell.length_c   1.000
_cell.angle_alpha   90.00
_cell.angle_beta   90.00
_cell.angle_gamma   90.00
#
_symmetry.space_group_name_H-M   'P 1'
#
loop_
_entity.id
_entity.type
_entity.pdbx_description
1 polymer ?
#
loop_
_entity_poly.entity_id
_entity_poly.type
_entity_poly.pdbx_seq_one_letter_code
_entity_poly.pdbx_strand_id
1 'polypeptide(L)'
;MEGLAVIVTILFTLAIISGPIGIAIARIKTKSFITLIIKRIFHGIFIALGTIVGAQWLLIPGLPLTPRLIGLSSLCLCYVGARDEYFPRFRILKRDGRSNGKDGHGPTGQH
;
A
#
# COMPACT_ATOMS: atom_id res chain seq x y z
N MET A 1 -30.84 15.61 2.74
CA MET A 1 -30.09 14.37 3.07
C MET A 1 -29.13 13.92 1.98
N GLU A 2 -29.32 14.33 0.72
CA GLU A 2 -28.50 13.89 -0.42
C GLU A 2 -27.01 14.25 -0.30
N GLY A 3 -26.67 15.47 0.14
CA GLY A 3 -25.27 15.90 0.24
C GLY A 3 -24.41 15.06 1.20
N LEU A 4 -25.00 14.57 2.30
CA LEU A 4 -24.29 13.70 3.24
C LEU A 4 -24.01 12.32 2.60
N ALA A 5 -24.99 11.77 1.87
CA ALA A 5 -24.81 10.50 1.16
C ALA A 5 -23.71 10.59 0.10
N VAL A 6 -23.61 11.72 -0.61
CA VAL A 6 -22.53 11.97 -1.57
C VAL A 6 -21.17 11.99 -0.89
N ILE A 7 -21.02 12.72 0.22
CA ILE A 7 -19.75 12.79 0.97
C ILE A 7 -19.35 11.39 1.46
N VAL A 8 -20.29 10.65 2.04
CA VAL A 8 -20.03 9.28 2.53
C VAL A 8 -19.57 8.40 1.36
N THR A 9 -20.23 8.45 0.22
CA THR A 9 -19.86 7.66 -0.98
C THR A 9 -18.44 7.99 -1.46
N ILE A 10 -18.06 9.27 -1.46
CA ILE A 10 -16.70 9.69 -1.80
C ILE A 10 -15.68 9.12 -0.81
N LEU A 11 -15.97 9.17 0.49
CA LEU A 11 -15.09 8.59 1.52
C LEU A 11 -14.96 7.06 1.35
N PHE A 12 -16.04 6.37 1.00
CA PHE A 12 -15.99 4.95 0.65
C PHE A 12 -15.09 4.65 -0.54
N THR A 13 -15.23 5.44 -1.57
CA THR A 13 -14.43 5.31 -2.79
C THR A 13 -12.95 5.54 -2.47
N LEU A 14 -12.63 6.55 -1.67
CA LEU A 14 -11.27 6.85 -1.22
C LEU A 14 -10.67 5.72 -0.38
N ALA A 15 -11.43 5.17 0.59
CA ALA A 15 -10.96 4.07 1.44
C ALA A 15 -10.61 2.82 0.61
N ILE A 16 -11.42 2.50 -0.40
CA ILE A 16 -11.23 1.33 -1.26
C ILE A 16 -10.04 1.51 -2.21
N ILE A 17 -9.89 2.70 -2.81
CA ILE A 17 -8.98 2.91 -3.94
C ILE A 17 -7.58 3.39 -3.50
N SER A 18 -7.47 4.10 -2.38
CA SER A 18 -6.21 4.66 -1.87
C SER A 18 -5.08 3.62 -1.72
N GLY A 19 -5.37 2.48 -1.10
CA GLY A 19 -4.43 1.38 -0.91
C GLY A 19 -3.90 0.78 -2.23
N PRO A 20 -4.78 0.29 -3.13
CA PRO A 20 -4.37 -0.21 -4.45
C PRO A 20 -3.60 0.82 -5.29
N ILE A 21 -4.00 2.09 -5.28
CA ILE A 21 -3.26 3.16 -5.97
C ILE A 21 -1.88 3.35 -5.35
N GLY A 22 -1.77 3.39 -4.01
CA GLY A 22 -0.48 3.46 -3.32
C GLY A 22 0.46 2.34 -3.76
N ILE A 23 -0.03 1.09 -3.75
CA ILE A 23 0.74 -0.07 -4.22
C ILE A 23 1.14 0.07 -5.69
N ALA A 24 0.24 0.52 -6.56
CA ALA A 24 0.53 0.72 -7.98
C ALA A 24 1.63 1.76 -8.19
N ILE A 25 1.57 2.90 -7.50
CA ILE A 25 2.57 3.97 -7.56
C ILE A 25 3.92 3.47 -7.02
N ALA A 26 3.93 2.73 -5.91
CA ALA A 26 5.15 2.19 -5.30
C ALA A 26 5.96 1.30 -6.26
N ARG A 27 5.28 0.61 -7.18
CA ARG A 27 5.92 -0.27 -8.19
C ARG A 27 6.55 0.47 -9.37
N ILE A 28 6.28 1.76 -9.52
CA ILE A 28 6.84 2.57 -10.62
C ILE A 28 8.34 2.82 -10.36
N LYS A 29 9.16 2.42 -11.33
CA LYS A 29 10.61 2.65 -11.31
C LYS A 29 10.94 4.04 -11.84
N THR A 30 11.58 4.85 -11.03
CA THR A 30 12.04 6.21 -11.38
C THR A 30 13.56 6.23 -11.53
N LYS A 31 14.06 6.87 -12.59
CA LYS A 31 15.52 7.00 -12.84
C LYS A 31 16.13 8.31 -12.33
N SER A 32 15.32 9.34 -12.13
CA SER A 32 15.77 10.67 -11.72
C SER A 32 15.33 10.96 -10.29
N PHE A 33 16.12 11.76 -9.58
CA PHE A 33 15.80 12.23 -8.23
C PHE A 33 14.50 13.05 -8.20
N ILE A 34 14.28 13.91 -9.21
CA ILE A 34 13.07 14.74 -9.30
C ILE A 34 11.82 13.86 -9.46
N THR A 35 11.88 12.85 -10.34
CA THR A 35 10.74 11.94 -10.55
C THR A 35 10.48 11.06 -9.34
N LEU A 36 11.52 10.73 -8.55
CA LEU A 36 11.37 10.06 -7.27
C LEU A 36 10.64 10.92 -6.24
N ILE A 37 10.97 12.21 -6.12
CA ILE A 37 10.27 13.14 -5.21
C ILE A 37 8.79 13.25 -5.60
N ILE A 38 8.50 13.49 -6.88
CA ILE A 38 7.13 13.60 -7.39
C ILE A 38 6.36 12.32 -7.08
N LYS A 39 6.94 11.15 -7.37
CA LYS A 39 6.34 9.85 -7.06
C LYS A 39 6.00 9.73 -5.57
N ARG A 40 6.93 10.11 -4.69
CA ARG A 40 6.74 10.02 -3.23
C ARG A 40 5.67 10.98 -2.70
N ILE A 41 5.51 12.16 -3.28
CA ILE A 41 4.44 13.09 -2.92
C ILE A 41 3.08 12.49 -3.28
N PHE A 42 2.90 12.07 -4.54
CA PHE A 42 1.64 11.46 -4.97
C PHE A 42 1.34 10.18 -4.18
N HIS A 43 2.32 9.31 -4.01
CA HIS A 43 2.19 8.11 -3.19
C HIS A 43 1.76 8.45 -1.75
N GLY A 44 2.47 9.37 -1.10
CA GLY A 44 2.20 9.80 0.27
C GLY A 44 0.80 10.36 0.46
N ILE A 45 0.28 11.12 -0.50
CA ILE A 45 -1.09 11.66 -0.45
C ILE A 45 -2.13 10.52 -0.40
N PHE A 46 -2.03 9.54 -1.30
CA PHE A 46 -2.98 8.42 -1.31
C PHE A 46 -2.89 7.58 -0.03
N ILE A 47 -1.67 7.30 0.46
CA ILE A 47 -1.48 6.58 1.71
C ILE A 47 -2.08 7.35 2.89
N ALA A 48 -1.85 8.65 2.99
CA ALA A 48 -2.37 9.48 4.07
C ALA A 48 -3.90 9.54 4.04
N LEU A 49 -4.50 9.79 2.88
CA LEU A 49 -5.96 9.84 2.72
C LEU A 49 -6.61 8.51 3.10
N GLY A 50 -6.10 7.39 2.59
CA GLY A 50 -6.61 6.05 2.94
C GLY A 50 -6.47 5.75 4.42
N THR A 51 -5.33 6.12 5.02
CA THR A 51 -5.08 5.90 6.45
C THR A 51 -6.02 6.70 7.34
N ILE A 52 -6.21 8.00 7.05
CA ILE A 52 -7.09 8.86 7.83
C ILE A 52 -8.54 8.37 7.75
N VAL A 53 -9.04 8.13 6.54
CA VAL A 53 -10.43 7.68 6.34
C VAL A 53 -10.64 6.29 6.93
N GLY A 54 -9.70 5.36 6.70
CA GLY A 54 -9.78 4.01 7.24
C GLY A 54 -9.73 3.96 8.77
N ALA A 55 -8.85 4.75 9.38
CA ALA A 55 -8.77 4.88 10.84
C ALA A 55 -10.05 5.50 11.42
N GLN A 56 -10.56 6.57 10.80
CA GLN A 56 -11.80 7.21 11.23
C GLN A 56 -12.96 6.21 11.31
N TRP A 57 -13.08 5.32 10.33
CA TRP A 57 -14.16 4.32 10.32
C TRP A 57 -14.04 3.23 11.37
N LEU A 58 -12.82 2.94 11.84
CA LEU A 58 -12.62 2.02 12.96
C LEU A 58 -12.90 2.68 14.31
N LEU A 59 -12.61 3.98 14.41
CA LEU A 59 -12.68 4.72 15.67
C LEU A 59 -14.06 5.32 15.95
N ILE A 60 -14.94 5.48 14.94
CA ILE A 60 -16.30 5.99 15.18
C ILE A 60 -17.16 4.93 15.91
N PRO A 61 -17.67 5.23 17.12
CA PRO A 61 -18.58 4.35 17.83
C PRO A 61 -19.95 4.29 17.14
N GLY A 62 -20.61 3.13 17.19
CA GLY A 62 -21.94 2.95 16.58
C GLY A 62 -21.96 2.76 15.06
N LEU A 63 -20.80 2.79 14.39
CA LEU A 63 -20.71 2.51 12.95
C LEU A 63 -20.99 1.01 12.66
N PRO A 64 -21.75 0.68 11.60
CA PRO A 64 -22.00 -0.71 11.20
C PRO A 64 -20.71 -1.48 10.90
N LEU A 65 -20.78 -2.81 10.85
CA LEU A 65 -19.62 -3.66 10.59
C LEU A 65 -18.98 -3.40 9.21
N THR A 66 -19.79 -3.16 8.17
CA THR A 66 -19.32 -2.98 6.78
C THR A 66 -18.28 -1.86 6.62
N PRO A 67 -18.51 -0.60 7.02
CA PRO A 67 -17.49 0.44 6.94
C PRO A 67 -16.25 0.11 7.78
N ARG A 68 -16.38 -0.61 8.89
CA ARG A 68 -15.20 -1.02 9.69
C ARG A 68 -14.31 -1.99 8.93
N LEU A 69 -14.89 -2.99 8.26
CA LEU A 69 -14.13 -3.94 7.44
C LEU A 69 -13.42 -3.26 6.28
N ILE A 70 -14.06 -2.28 5.64
CA ILE A 70 -13.44 -1.50 4.56
C ILE A 70 -12.37 -0.55 5.12
N GLY A 71 -12.58 0.03 6.30
CA GLY A 71 -11.57 0.85 6.97
C GLY A 71 -10.33 0.03 7.33
N LEU A 72 -10.53 -1.17 7.87
CA LEU A 72 -9.45 -2.11 8.16
C LEU A 72 -8.70 -2.54 6.90
N SER A 73 -9.41 -2.90 5.83
CA SER A 73 -8.77 -3.30 4.57
C SER A 73 -8.00 -2.14 3.93
N SER A 74 -8.52 -0.91 4.03
CA SER A 74 -7.83 0.31 3.64
C SER A 74 -6.50 0.47 4.40
N LEU A 75 -6.52 0.34 5.73
CA LEU A 75 -5.30 0.41 6.55
C LEU A 75 -4.28 -0.68 6.18
N CYS A 76 -4.73 -1.92 5.98
CA CYS A 76 -3.85 -3.01 5.57
C CYS A 76 -3.21 -2.74 4.20
N LEU A 77 -3.97 -2.29 3.21
CA LEU A 77 -3.46 -2.00 1.87
C LEU A 77 -2.55 -0.77 1.86
N CYS A 78 -2.90 0.28 2.62
CA CYS A 78 -2.04 1.45 2.80
C CYS A 78 -0.73 1.10 3.49
N TYR A 79 -0.75 0.22 4.51
CA TYR A 79 0.46 -0.30 5.14
C TYR A 79 1.35 -1.04 4.12
N VAL A 80 0.77 -1.91 3.30
CA VAL A 80 1.51 -2.63 2.24
C VAL A 80 2.13 -1.66 1.24
N GLY A 81 1.37 -0.67 0.74
CA GLY A 81 1.87 0.34 -0.18
C GLY A 81 3.01 1.20 0.41
N ALA A 82 2.82 1.69 1.65
CA ALA A 82 3.85 2.40 2.40
C ALA A 82 5.13 1.58 2.55
N ARG A 83 4.97 0.30 2.91
CA ARG A 83 6.10 -0.61 3.08
C ARG A 83 6.84 -0.87 1.77
N ASP A 84 6.12 -1.05 0.67
CA ASP A 84 6.73 -1.30 -0.64
C ASP A 84 7.56 -0.11 -1.15
N GLU A 85 7.14 1.14 -0.89
CA GLU A 85 7.87 2.35 -1.32
C GLU A 85 9.03 2.74 -0.38
N TYR A 86 8.82 2.72 0.94
CA TYR A 86 9.79 3.27 1.90
C TYR A 86 10.69 2.20 2.55
N PHE A 87 10.20 0.97 2.70
CA PHE A 87 10.91 -0.11 3.41
C PHE A 87 11.00 -1.40 2.58
N PRO A 88 11.49 -1.36 1.32
CA PRO A 88 11.46 -2.52 0.42
C PRO A 88 12.29 -3.72 0.92
N ARG A 89 13.24 -3.49 1.85
CA ARG A 89 14.09 -4.54 2.45
C ARG A 89 13.42 -5.30 3.61
N PHE A 90 12.41 -4.73 4.27
CA PHE A 90 11.75 -5.35 5.43
C PHE A 90 10.57 -6.24 4.99
N ARG A 91 10.85 -7.31 4.22
CA ARG A 91 9.84 -8.32 3.89
C ARG A 91 9.59 -9.27 5.06
N ILE A 92 8.65 -8.93 5.93
CA ILE A 92 8.14 -9.79 7.04
C ILE A 92 7.69 -11.16 6.49
N LEU A 93 7.15 -11.20 5.27
CA LEU A 93 6.86 -12.42 4.54
C LEU A 93 7.99 -12.70 3.53
N LYS A 94 9.14 -13.11 4.04
CA LYS A 94 10.17 -13.75 3.20
C LYS A 94 9.59 -15.10 2.77
N ARG A 95 9.03 -15.18 1.57
CA ARG A 95 8.89 -16.46 0.87
C ARG A 95 10.30 -16.87 0.45
N ASP A 96 11.09 -17.31 1.42
CA ASP A 96 12.40 -17.95 1.24
C ASP A 96 12.17 -19.32 0.58
N GLY A 97 11.74 -19.30 -0.68
CA GLY A 97 11.38 -20.47 -1.46
C GLY A 97 11.86 -20.38 -2.91
N ARG A 98 12.84 -19.53 -3.20
CA ARG A 98 13.59 -19.60 -4.45
C ARG A 98 15.04 -19.30 -4.16
N SER A 99 15.77 -20.37 -3.95
CA SER A 99 17.22 -20.43 -3.78
C SER A 99 17.92 -19.47 -4.75
N ASN A 100 18.91 -18.77 -4.20
CA ASN A 100 20.06 -18.30 -4.94
C ASN A 100 20.48 -19.38 -5.95
N GLY A 101 20.52 -19.01 -7.22
CA GLY A 101 21.01 -19.86 -8.29
C GLY A 101 21.57 -18.99 -9.41
N LYS A 102 22.30 -17.93 -9.04
CA LYS A 102 22.97 -17.01 -9.97
C LYS A 102 24.28 -16.43 -9.41
N ASP A 103 24.81 -17.02 -8.35
CA ASP A 103 26.25 -17.14 -8.16
C ASP A 103 26.74 -18.13 -9.22
N GLY A 104 27.36 -17.61 -10.28
CA GLY A 104 27.86 -18.36 -11.44
C GLY A 104 29.03 -19.31 -11.13
N HIS A 105 29.01 -19.97 -9.97
CA HIS A 105 29.93 -21.00 -9.56
C HIS A 105 29.17 -22.32 -9.44
N GLY A 106 28.75 -22.86 -10.60
CA GLY A 106 28.57 -24.30 -10.68
C GLY A 106 29.92 -24.97 -10.37
N PRO A 107 29.95 -26.12 -9.68
CA PRO A 107 31.20 -26.76 -9.30
C PRO A 107 32.00 -27.12 -10.57
N THR A 108 33.01 -26.30 -10.86
CA THR A 108 34.08 -26.66 -11.77
C THR A 108 34.86 -27.81 -11.14
N GLY A 109 34.84 -28.96 -11.82
CA GLY A 109 35.76 -30.06 -11.56
C GLY A 109 35.21 -31.13 -10.61
N GLN A 110 34.48 -32.09 -11.18
CA GLN A 110 34.56 -33.47 -10.69
C GLN A 110 35.53 -34.19 -11.64
N HIS A 111 36.68 -34.54 -11.07
CA HIS A 111 37.68 -35.44 -11.63
C HIS A 111 37.45 -36.81 -11.01
#